data_AF-U3U1X4-F1
#
_entry.id   AF-U3U1X4-F1
#
_cell.length_a   1.000
_cell.length_b   1.000
_cell.length_c   1.000
_cell.angle_alpha   90.00
_cell.angle_beta   90.00
_cell.angle_gamma   90.00
#
_symmetry.space_group_name_H-M   'P 1'
#
loop_
_entity.id
_entity.type
_entity.pdbx_description
1 polymer ?
#
loop_
_entity_poly.entity_id
_entity_poly.type
_entity_poly.pdbx_seq_one_letter_code
_entity_poly.pdbx_strand_id
1 'polypeptide(L)'
;MSWTGIGMFAALSLGAPAGMMLYQHVGLAAAMLACIAAPLLAALIATAASGYRAVGGTRLPFYRVIGRIWREGCGLMLQGVGLAGLTAFASLYFAARHWQLAGWVMTAFGVGFIAVRLVLGHLPDRIGGYRVAAYSLLVEALGQMLLWFAPDETLALTGALITGLGCALIFPALGVEALKRVPPTSRGSAMGAFVAFLDIAYGISGPIAGAIASHFSYAAVYLFGAACALLGALLALTSRAASLHA
;
A
#
# COMPACT_ATOMS: atom_id res chain seq x y z
N MET A 1 14.76 -1.27 5.34
CA MET A 1 13.41 -0.92 4.86
C MET A 1 12.85 -1.94 3.87
N SER A 2 13.65 -2.46 2.93
CA SER A 2 13.23 -3.52 2.00
C SER A 2 12.71 -4.78 2.70
N TRP A 3 13.46 -5.32 3.68
CA TRP A 3 13.08 -6.52 4.45
C TRP A 3 11.77 -6.38 5.24
N THR A 4 11.54 -5.22 5.85
CA THR A 4 10.31 -4.95 6.63
C THR A 4 9.06 -5.02 5.76
N GLY A 5 9.13 -4.45 4.56
CA GLY A 5 8.00 -4.52 3.63
C GLY A 5 7.89 -5.86 2.90
N ILE A 6 8.99 -6.59 2.66
CA ILE A 6 8.90 -7.96 2.14
C ILE A 6 8.12 -8.83 3.13
N GLY A 7 8.44 -8.76 4.44
CA GLY A 7 7.71 -9.50 5.46
C GLY A 7 6.22 -9.15 5.54
N MET A 8 5.88 -7.86 5.56
CA MET A 8 4.49 -7.39 5.68
C MET A 8 3.61 -7.82 4.48
N PHE A 9 4.14 -7.71 3.26
CA PHE A 9 3.37 -8.04 2.06
C PHE A 9 3.43 -9.52 1.68
N ALA A 10 4.48 -10.24 2.07
CA ALA A 10 4.49 -11.71 2.04
C ALA A 10 3.41 -12.26 2.99
N ALA A 11 3.25 -11.67 4.18
CA ALA A 11 2.19 -12.03 5.11
C ALA A 11 0.79 -11.75 4.52
N LEU A 12 0.57 -10.61 3.83
CA LEU A 12 -0.70 -10.34 3.13
C LEU A 12 -0.98 -11.33 2.00
N SER A 13 0.04 -11.64 1.19
CA SER A 13 -0.12 -12.52 0.00
C SER A 13 -0.32 -13.98 0.38
N LEU A 14 0.40 -14.48 1.39
CA LEU A 14 0.26 -15.85 1.88
C LEU A 14 -0.89 -16.01 2.89
N GLY A 15 -1.26 -14.92 3.57
CA GLY A 15 -2.29 -14.93 4.60
C GLY A 15 -3.68 -15.24 4.07
N ALA A 16 -4.07 -14.70 2.90
CA ALA A 16 -5.39 -14.95 2.32
C ALA A 16 -5.58 -16.42 1.88
N PRO A 17 -4.66 -17.05 1.11
CA PRO A 17 -4.75 -18.48 0.79
C PRO A 17 -4.67 -19.38 2.02
N ALA A 18 -3.74 -19.11 2.94
CA ALA A 18 -3.58 -19.92 4.15
C ALA A 18 -4.81 -19.84 5.07
N GLY A 19 -5.37 -18.64 5.24
CA GLY A 19 -6.60 -18.43 6.01
C GLY A 19 -7.81 -19.11 5.38
N MET A 20 -7.92 -19.08 4.05
CA MET A 20 -9.00 -19.75 3.31
C MET A 20 -8.91 -21.28 3.42
N MET A 21 -7.69 -21.83 3.33
CA MET A 21 -7.43 -23.25 3.52
C MET A 21 -7.76 -23.71 4.95
N LEU A 22 -7.42 -22.91 5.95
CA LEU A 22 -7.76 -23.19 7.35
C LEU A 22 -9.28 -23.15 7.59
N TYR A 23 -9.95 -22.16 6.99
CA TYR A 23 -11.40 -22.02 7.05
C TYR A 23 -12.12 -23.22 6.41
N GLN A 24 -11.67 -23.69 5.26
CA GLN A 24 -12.29 -24.80 4.53
C GLN A 24 -12.09 -26.16 5.22
N HIS A 25 -10.93 -26.41 5.83
CA HIS A 25 -10.61 -27.72 6.42
C HIS A 25 -10.98 -27.85 7.90
N VAL A 26 -10.87 -26.77 8.68
CA VAL A 26 -11.00 -26.82 10.15
C VAL A 26 -12.14 -25.93 10.66
N GLY A 27 -12.56 -24.95 9.87
CA GLY A 27 -13.66 -24.05 10.20
C GLY A 27 -13.21 -22.69 10.76
N LEU A 28 -14.18 -21.80 10.96
CA LEU A 28 -13.97 -20.38 11.30
C LEU A 28 -13.20 -20.16 12.62
N ALA A 29 -13.43 -21.01 13.62
CA ALA A 29 -12.78 -20.89 14.92
C ALA A 29 -11.26 -21.04 14.83
N ALA A 30 -10.77 -21.93 13.98
CA ALA A 30 -9.34 -22.13 13.77
C ALA A 30 -8.69 -20.91 13.08
N ALA A 31 -9.37 -20.32 12.11
CA ALA A 31 -8.92 -19.09 11.45
C ALA A 31 -8.82 -17.93 12.44
N MET A 32 -9.81 -17.78 13.34
CA MET A 32 -9.79 -16.75 14.38
C MET A 32 -8.65 -16.94 15.38
N LEU A 33 -8.39 -18.18 15.81
CA LEU A 33 -7.28 -18.49 16.73
C LEU A 33 -5.92 -18.17 16.10
N ALA A 34 -5.73 -18.48 14.81
CA ALA A 34 -4.49 -18.14 14.09
C ALA A 34 -4.24 -16.63 14.04
N CYS A 35 -5.29 -15.83 13.81
CA CYS A 35 -5.22 -14.37 13.84
C CYS A 35 -4.86 -13.78 15.20
N ILE A 36 -5.16 -14.47 16.31
CA ILE A 36 -4.78 -14.07 17.67
C ILE A 36 -3.36 -14.53 18.02
N ALA A 37 -3.01 -15.77 17.67
CA ALA A 37 -1.72 -16.35 18.01
C ALA A 37 -0.55 -15.66 17.30
N ALA A 38 -0.72 -15.27 16.04
CA ALA A 38 0.33 -14.62 15.24
C ALA A 38 0.87 -13.32 15.87
N PRO A 39 0.04 -12.32 16.26
CA PRO A 39 0.53 -11.11 16.91
C PRO A 39 1.08 -11.35 18.31
N LEU A 40 0.57 -12.34 19.06
CA LEU A 40 1.13 -12.71 20.37
C LEU A 40 2.54 -13.29 20.26
N LEU A 41 2.77 -14.16 19.27
CA LEU A 41 4.11 -14.66 18.95
C LEU A 41 5.05 -13.53 18.52
N ALA A 42 4.57 -12.60 17.68
CA ALA A 42 5.35 -11.43 17.29
C ALA A 42 5.72 -10.55 18.50
N ALA A 43 4.80 -10.36 19.46
CA ALA A 43 5.06 -9.63 20.69
C ALA A 43 6.11 -10.32 21.58
N LEU A 44 6.05 -11.65 21.70
CA LEU A 44 7.03 -12.44 22.45
C LEU A 44 8.43 -12.37 21.81
N ILE A 45 8.51 -12.37 20.49
CA ILE A 45 9.79 -12.18 19.77
C ILE A 45 10.31 -10.75 20.00
N ALA A 46 9.42 -9.76 20.02
CA ALA A 46 9.79 -8.36 20.21
C ALA A 46 10.34 -8.08 21.62
N THR A 47 9.86 -8.76 22.67
CA THR A 47 10.40 -8.61 24.03
C THR A 47 11.79 -9.21 24.19
N ALA A 48 12.17 -10.18 23.35
CA ALA A 48 13.51 -10.75 23.30
C ALA A 48 14.52 -9.91 22.50
N ALA A 49 14.07 -8.87 21.78
CA ALA A 49 14.93 -8.02 20.97
C ALA A 49 15.71 -7.03 21.85
N SER A 50 17.04 -6.96 21.65
CA SER A 50 17.90 -6.02 22.37
C SER A 50 17.53 -4.57 22.06
N GLY A 51 17.39 -3.74 23.10
CA GLY A 51 17.05 -2.32 22.97
C GLY A 51 18.05 -1.55 22.10
N TYR A 52 17.54 -0.86 21.07
CA TYR A 52 18.34 0.04 20.24
C TYR A 52 18.70 1.30 21.03
N ARG A 53 19.99 1.64 21.14
CA ARG A 53 20.42 2.90 21.75
C ARG A 53 19.87 4.07 20.94
N ALA A 54 18.95 4.82 21.53
CA ALA A 54 18.43 6.04 20.92
C ALA A 54 19.58 7.03 20.67
N VAL A 55 19.71 7.51 19.43
CA VAL A 55 20.64 8.59 19.09
C VAL A 55 20.24 9.83 19.89
N GLY A 56 21.13 10.33 20.75
CA GLY A 56 20.90 11.53 21.55
C GLY A 56 20.75 12.78 20.68
N GLY A 57 19.89 13.71 21.10
CA GLY A 57 19.71 15.02 20.47
C GLY A 57 18.28 15.55 20.60
N THR A 58 18.08 16.82 20.23
CA THR A 58 16.76 17.46 20.26
C THR A 58 15.83 16.81 19.24
N ARG A 59 14.67 16.35 19.72
CA ARG A 59 13.60 15.81 18.86
C ARG A 59 12.79 16.98 18.32
N LEU A 60 12.45 16.94 17.02
CA LEU A 60 11.48 17.87 16.48
C LEU A 60 10.10 17.57 17.08
N PRO A 61 9.29 18.60 17.37
CA PRO A 61 7.91 18.37 17.74
C PRO A 61 7.14 17.77 16.56
N PHE A 62 6.21 16.86 16.86
CA PHE A 62 5.55 16.00 15.86
C PHE A 62 4.88 16.77 14.70
N TYR A 63 4.25 17.91 14.98
CA TYR A 63 3.64 18.74 13.94
C TYR A 63 4.65 19.29 12.91
N ARG A 64 5.89 19.61 13.34
CA ARG A 64 6.96 20.03 12.41
C ARG A 64 7.46 18.86 11.57
N VAL A 65 7.42 17.65 12.12
CA VAL A 65 7.75 16.44 11.37
C VAL A 65 6.72 16.22 10.27
N ILE A 66 5.42 16.29 10.58
CA ILE A 66 4.34 16.20 9.60
C ILE A 66 4.52 17.24 8.49
N GLY A 67 4.73 18.52 8.86
CA GLY A 67 4.91 19.59 7.87
C GLY A 67 6.10 19.38 6.92
N ARG A 68 7.15 18.67 7.37
CA ARG A 68 8.32 18.36 6.53
C ARG A 68 8.09 17.21 5.56
N ILE A 69 7.27 16.24 5.91
CA ILE A 69 7.03 15.03 5.10
C ILE A 69 5.66 15.03 4.42
N TRP A 70 4.93 16.15 4.47
CA TRP A 70 3.52 16.18 4.06
C TRP A 70 3.32 15.78 2.61
N ARG A 71 4.26 16.13 1.72
CA ARG A 71 4.20 15.77 0.29
C ARG A 71 4.35 14.27 0.08
N GLU A 72 5.32 13.65 0.76
CA GLU A 72 5.54 12.21 0.69
C GLU A 72 4.36 11.47 1.32
N GLY A 73 3.87 11.95 2.47
CA GLY A 73 2.69 11.42 3.16
C GLY A 73 1.43 11.50 2.31
N CYS A 74 1.14 12.64 1.67
CA CYS A 74 0.00 12.78 0.76
C CYS A 74 0.14 11.92 -0.49
N GLY A 75 1.35 11.78 -1.06
CA GLY A 75 1.60 10.87 -2.18
C GLY A 75 1.30 9.42 -1.82
N LEU A 76 1.69 9.00 -0.61
CA LEU A 76 1.36 7.68 -0.08
C LEU A 76 -0.14 7.53 0.22
N MET A 77 -0.78 8.57 0.77
CA MET A 77 -2.21 8.57 1.04
C MET A 77 -3.02 8.38 -0.25
N LEU A 78 -2.64 9.09 -1.31
CA LEU A 78 -3.30 8.99 -2.62
C LEU A 78 -3.15 7.60 -3.25
N GLN A 79 -1.98 6.97 -3.09
CA GLN A 79 -1.79 5.57 -3.45
C GLN A 79 -2.70 4.64 -2.64
N GLY A 80 -2.80 4.85 -1.32
CA GLY A 80 -3.56 3.97 -0.44
C GLY A 80 -5.02 3.79 -0.85
N VAL A 81 -5.61 4.77 -1.54
CA VAL A 81 -6.99 4.72 -2.04
C VAL A 81 -7.21 3.56 -3.01
N GLY A 82 -6.30 3.32 -3.95
CA GLY A 82 -6.44 2.25 -4.95
C GLY A 82 -6.41 0.86 -4.30
N LEU A 83 -5.47 0.66 -3.39
CA LEU A 83 -5.37 -0.58 -2.62
C LEU A 83 -6.58 -0.81 -1.72
N ALA A 84 -7.04 0.21 -0.99
CA ALA A 84 -8.23 0.09 -0.14
C ALA A 84 -9.51 -0.16 -0.94
N GLY A 85 -9.64 0.45 -2.12
CA GLY A 85 -10.73 0.17 -3.05
C GLY A 85 -10.70 -1.28 -3.51
N LEU A 86 -9.52 -1.80 -3.86
CA LEU A 86 -9.34 -3.19 -4.25
C LEU A 86 -9.69 -4.16 -3.11
N THR A 87 -9.21 -3.93 -1.89
CA THR A 87 -9.47 -4.82 -0.76
C THR A 87 -10.93 -4.83 -0.32
N ALA A 88 -11.60 -3.67 -0.32
CA ALA A 88 -12.99 -3.58 0.13
C ALA A 88 -14.01 -3.97 -0.95
N PHE A 89 -13.77 -3.62 -2.22
CA PHE A 89 -14.79 -3.70 -3.28
C PHE A 89 -14.52 -4.73 -4.36
N ALA A 90 -13.34 -5.36 -4.45
CA ALA A 90 -13.08 -6.39 -5.48
C ALA A 90 -14.08 -7.55 -5.45
N SER A 91 -14.35 -8.12 -4.26
CA SER A 91 -15.30 -9.23 -4.13
C SER A 91 -16.71 -8.80 -4.54
N LEU A 92 -17.13 -7.59 -4.16
CA LEU A 92 -18.43 -7.02 -4.53
C LEU A 92 -18.53 -6.77 -6.04
N TYR A 93 -17.45 -6.27 -6.65
CA TYR A 93 -17.40 -6.01 -8.09
C TYR A 93 -17.52 -7.29 -8.91
N PHE A 94 -16.78 -8.33 -8.54
CA PHE A 94 -16.84 -9.63 -9.20
C PHE A 94 -18.21 -10.30 -9.00
N ALA A 95 -18.78 -10.22 -7.78
CA ALA A 95 -20.12 -10.73 -7.51
C ALA A 95 -21.19 -10.03 -8.35
N ALA A 96 -21.12 -8.70 -8.48
CA ALA A 96 -22.06 -7.91 -9.29
C ALA A 96 -21.96 -8.21 -10.80
N ARG A 97 -20.81 -8.68 -11.28
CA ARG A 97 -20.58 -9.10 -12.67
C ARG A 97 -20.75 -10.61 -12.89
N HIS A 98 -21.12 -11.37 -11.86
CA HIS A 98 -21.22 -12.84 -11.87
C HIS A 98 -19.90 -13.56 -12.22
N TRP A 99 -18.77 -12.94 -11.92
CA TRP A 99 -17.43 -13.50 -12.11
C TRP A 99 -17.04 -14.41 -10.95
N GLN A 100 -16.38 -15.53 -11.27
CA GLN A 100 -16.09 -16.61 -10.31
C GLN A 100 -14.71 -16.45 -9.66
N LEU A 101 -13.81 -15.68 -10.27
CA LEU A 101 -12.42 -15.58 -9.85
C LEU A 101 -12.14 -14.51 -8.77
N ALA A 102 -13.15 -14.08 -8.01
CA ALA A 102 -13.01 -13.05 -6.97
C ALA A 102 -11.91 -13.37 -5.95
N GLY A 103 -11.80 -14.65 -5.55
CA GLY A 103 -10.78 -15.12 -4.60
C GLY A 103 -9.34 -14.97 -5.09
N TRP A 104 -9.12 -14.85 -6.41
CA TRP A 104 -7.79 -14.73 -7.01
C TRP A 104 -7.29 -13.29 -7.12
N VAL A 105 -8.13 -12.28 -6.88
CA VAL A 105 -7.77 -10.87 -7.04
C VAL A 105 -6.61 -10.46 -6.12
N MET A 106 -6.70 -10.80 -4.83
CA MET A 106 -5.63 -10.49 -3.87
C MET A 106 -4.36 -11.31 -4.12
N THR A 107 -4.50 -12.54 -4.61
CA THR A 107 -3.37 -13.36 -5.05
C THR A 107 -2.66 -12.73 -6.24
N ALA A 108 -3.39 -12.29 -7.26
CA ALA A 108 -2.84 -11.63 -8.44
C ALA A 108 -2.13 -10.32 -8.07
N PHE A 109 -2.76 -9.50 -7.23
CA PHE A 109 -2.15 -8.30 -6.65
C PHE A 109 -0.85 -8.63 -5.89
N GLY A 110 -0.90 -9.62 -4.99
CA GLY A 110 0.26 -10.04 -4.18
C GLY A 110 1.42 -10.57 -5.02
N VAL A 111 1.13 -11.36 -6.06
CA VAL A 111 2.13 -11.87 -7.01
C VAL A 111 2.84 -10.73 -7.72
N GLY A 112 2.08 -9.77 -8.28
CA GLY A 112 2.67 -8.58 -8.91
C GLY A 112 3.52 -7.78 -7.93
N PHE A 113 2.99 -7.54 -6.74
CA PHE A 113 3.68 -6.81 -5.68
C PHE A 113 5.02 -7.45 -5.29
N ILE A 114 5.03 -8.77 -5.06
CA ILE A 114 6.24 -9.51 -4.70
C ILE A 114 7.23 -9.54 -5.87
N ALA A 115 6.77 -9.79 -7.09
CA ALA A 115 7.63 -9.85 -8.27
C ALA A 115 8.42 -8.55 -8.44
N VAL A 116 7.75 -7.39 -8.33
CA VAL A 116 8.43 -6.09 -8.43
C VAL A 116 9.39 -5.86 -7.26
N ARG A 117 9.05 -6.28 -6.04
CA ARG A 117 10.00 -6.16 -4.91
C ARG A 117 11.25 -7.00 -5.11
N LEU A 118 11.13 -8.21 -5.66
CA LEU A 118 12.28 -9.09 -5.89
C LEU A 118 13.18 -8.55 -7.01
N VAL A 119 12.60 -8.07 -8.10
CA VAL A 119 13.36 -7.64 -9.29
C VAL A 119 13.83 -6.19 -9.17
N LEU A 120 12.95 -5.30 -8.69
CA LEU A 120 13.13 -3.84 -8.72
C LEU A 120 13.24 -3.21 -7.32
N GLY A 121 13.38 -4.00 -6.26
CA GLY A 121 13.46 -3.50 -4.88
C GLY A 121 14.61 -2.52 -4.61
N HIS A 122 15.70 -2.59 -5.40
CA HIS A 122 16.87 -1.72 -5.31
C HIS A 122 16.75 -0.46 -6.18
N LEU A 123 15.69 -0.33 -6.96
CA LEU A 123 15.51 0.77 -7.90
C LEU A 123 15.38 2.14 -7.22
N PRO A 124 14.66 2.30 -6.08
CA PRO A 124 14.57 3.59 -5.38
C PRO A 124 15.93 4.17 -5.00
N ASP A 125 16.87 3.30 -4.62
CA ASP A 125 18.21 3.70 -4.20
C ASP A 125 19.10 4.10 -5.40
N ARG A 126 18.85 3.56 -6.61
CA ARG A 126 19.65 3.84 -7.80
C ARG A 126 19.20 5.05 -8.60
N ILE A 127 17.90 5.21 -8.84
CA ILE A 127 17.38 6.27 -9.72
C ILE A 127 16.62 7.39 -8.98
N GLY A 128 16.52 7.27 -7.65
CA GLY A 128 15.90 8.26 -6.76
C GLY A 128 14.43 7.95 -6.46
N GLY A 129 14.03 8.19 -5.21
CA GLY A 129 12.71 7.81 -4.70
C GLY A 129 11.55 8.44 -5.46
N TYR A 130 11.59 9.75 -5.74
CA TYR A 130 10.49 10.41 -6.45
C TYR A 130 10.26 9.89 -7.87
N ARG A 131 11.32 9.49 -8.61
CA ARG A 131 11.17 8.95 -9.97
C ARG A 131 10.51 7.58 -9.92
N VAL A 132 10.97 6.72 -9.01
CA VAL A 132 10.37 5.39 -8.82
C VAL A 132 8.92 5.52 -8.37
N ALA A 133 8.63 6.39 -7.40
CA ALA A 133 7.28 6.62 -6.92
C ALA A 133 6.35 7.08 -8.06
N ALA A 134 6.78 8.04 -8.88
CA ALA A 134 5.99 8.51 -10.02
C ALA A 134 5.68 7.40 -11.04
N TYR A 135 6.69 6.61 -11.45
CA TYR A 135 6.45 5.49 -12.38
C TYR A 135 5.55 4.43 -11.77
N SER A 136 5.77 4.09 -10.51
CA SER A 136 4.94 3.13 -9.77
C SER A 136 3.48 3.58 -9.68
N LEU A 137 3.24 4.87 -9.40
CA LEU A 137 1.89 5.46 -9.35
C LEU A 137 1.21 5.46 -10.73
N LEU A 138 1.97 5.67 -11.81
CA LEU A 138 1.45 5.54 -13.17
C LEU A 138 1.06 4.09 -13.49
N VAL A 139 1.89 3.12 -13.11
CA VAL A 139 1.58 1.68 -13.29
C VAL A 139 0.35 1.29 -12.46
N GLU A 140 0.25 1.77 -11.23
CA GLU A 140 -0.94 1.58 -10.40
C GLU A 140 -2.19 2.18 -11.03
N ALA A 141 -2.12 3.41 -11.54
CA ALA A 141 -3.22 4.05 -12.26
C ALA A 141 -3.66 3.24 -13.47
N LEU A 142 -2.72 2.68 -14.25
CA LEU A 142 -3.05 1.79 -15.37
C LEU A 142 -3.77 0.52 -14.89
N GLY A 143 -3.32 -0.11 -13.81
CA GLY A 143 -3.99 -1.27 -13.22
C GLY A 143 -5.42 -0.97 -12.77
N GLN A 144 -5.63 0.18 -12.14
CA GLN A 144 -6.95 0.66 -11.73
C GLN A 144 -7.84 1.01 -12.94
N MET A 145 -7.29 1.60 -14.01
CA MET A 145 -8.03 1.84 -15.25
C MET A 145 -8.48 0.54 -15.93
N LEU A 146 -7.64 -0.50 -15.90
CA LEU A 146 -8.00 -1.82 -16.44
C LEU A 146 -9.15 -2.45 -15.65
N LEU A 147 -9.14 -2.33 -14.31
CA LEU A 147 -10.27 -2.77 -13.47
C LEU A 147 -11.55 -2.00 -13.78
N TRP A 148 -11.46 -0.69 -14.02
CA TRP A 148 -12.61 0.14 -14.39
C TRP A 148 -13.21 -0.28 -15.74
N PHE A 149 -12.37 -0.52 -16.76
CA PHE A 149 -12.80 -0.90 -18.11
C PHE A 149 -13.01 -2.41 -18.31
N ALA A 150 -12.82 -3.25 -17.29
CA ALA A 150 -12.84 -4.70 -17.42
C ALA A 150 -14.17 -5.22 -18.01
N PRO A 151 -14.15 -5.82 -19.23
CA PRO A 151 -15.33 -6.49 -19.80
C PRO A 151 -15.49 -7.92 -19.26
N ASP A 152 -14.39 -8.53 -18.79
CA ASP A 152 -14.32 -9.90 -18.27
C ASP A 152 -13.41 -10.00 -17.03
N GLU A 153 -13.50 -11.13 -16.32
CA GLU A 153 -12.76 -11.38 -15.09
C GLU A 153 -11.24 -11.50 -15.29
N THR A 154 -10.79 -11.89 -16.48
CA THR A 154 -9.35 -12.03 -16.78
C THR A 154 -8.69 -10.65 -16.88
N LEU A 155 -9.36 -9.69 -17.53
CA LEU A 155 -8.86 -8.31 -17.58
C LEU A 155 -8.87 -7.67 -16.19
N ALA A 156 -9.90 -7.95 -15.38
CA ALA A 156 -9.94 -7.48 -14.00
C ALA A 156 -8.81 -8.06 -13.14
N LEU A 157 -8.51 -9.36 -13.25
CA LEU A 157 -7.36 -9.99 -12.58
C LEU A 157 -6.03 -9.41 -13.05
N THR A 158 -5.89 -9.14 -14.35
CA THR A 158 -4.71 -8.50 -14.92
C THR A 158 -4.55 -7.08 -14.37
N GLY A 159 -5.65 -6.32 -14.25
CA GLY A 159 -5.67 -5.01 -13.61
C GLY A 159 -5.25 -5.06 -12.13
N ALA A 160 -5.69 -6.07 -11.39
CA ALA A 160 -5.27 -6.30 -10.01
C ALA A 160 -3.77 -6.63 -9.89
N LEU A 161 -3.25 -7.47 -10.78
CA LEU A 161 -1.83 -7.79 -10.87
C LEU A 161 -1.00 -6.53 -11.14
N ILE A 162 -1.41 -5.73 -12.14
CA ILE A 162 -0.72 -4.49 -12.51
C ILE A 162 -0.79 -3.45 -11.39
N THR A 163 -1.94 -3.35 -10.69
CA THR A 163 -2.07 -2.52 -9.49
C THR A 163 -1.03 -2.95 -8.44
N GLY A 164 -0.86 -4.26 -8.22
CA GLY A 164 0.17 -4.82 -7.35
C GLY A 164 1.59 -4.46 -7.75
N LEU A 165 1.91 -4.57 -9.06
CA LEU A 165 3.20 -4.14 -9.61
C LEU A 165 3.49 -2.66 -9.30
N GLY A 166 2.49 -1.80 -9.46
CA GLY A 166 2.59 -0.37 -9.17
C GLY A 166 2.78 -0.07 -7.69
N CYS A 167 1.96 -0.67 -6.82
CA CYS A 167 1.98 -0.39 -5.38
C CYS A 167 3.30 -0.76 -4.68
N ALA A 168 4.06 -1.71 -5.23
CA ALA A 168 5.23 -2.34 -4.60
C ALA A 168 6.29 -1.38 -4.04
N LEU A 169 6.67 -0.38 -4.84
CA LEU A 169 7.83 0.47 -4.56
C LEU A 169 7.46 1.85 -4.00
N ILE A 170 6.19 2.22 -3.94
CA ILE A 170 5.75 3.57 -3.56
C ILE A 170 6.11 3.86 -2.10
N PHE A 171 5.78 2.93 -1.20
CA PHE A 171 6.11 3.05 0.22
C PHE A 171 7.62 3.17 0.48
N PRO A 172 8.50 2.26 0.00
CA PRO A 172 9.94 2.42 0.22
C PRO A 172 10.52 3.65 -0.50
N ALA A 173 10.04 3.99 -1.70
CA ALA A 173 10.56 5.10 -2.47
C ALA A 173 10.26 6.46 -1.83
N LEU A 174 9.01 6.71 -1.45
CA LEU A 174 8.62 7.94 -0.74
C LEU A 174 9.12 7.94 0.70
N GLY A 175 9.18 6.77 1.36
CA GLY A 175 9.66 6.66 2.73
C GLY A 175 11.13 7.05 2.89
N VAL A 176 12.00 6.65 1.95
CA VAL A 176 13.41 7.07 1.96
C VAL A 176 13.54 8.59 1.78
N GLU A 177 12.76 9.20 0.88
CA GLU A 177 12.77 10.66 0.70
C GLU A 177 12.21 11.40 1.93
N ALA A 178 11.15 10.89 2.56
CA ALA A 178 10.61 11.44 3.80
C ALA A 178 11.65 11.44 4.92
N LEU A 179 12.41 10.34 5.06
CA LEU A 179 13.45 10.20 6.09
C LEU A 179 14.66 11.10 5.85
N LYS A 180 14.92 11.54 4.60
CA LYS A 180 15.96 12.52 4.28
C LYS A 180 15.59 13.94 4.73
N ARG A 181 14.30 14.27 4.80
CA ARG A 181 13.79 15.60 5.20
C ARG A 181 13.83 15.86 6.71
N VAL A 182 14.09 14.82 7.52
CA VAL A 182 14.07 14.89 8.98
C VAL A 182 15.42 14.51 9.60
N PRO A 183 15.80 15.11 10.74
CA PRO A 183 17.02 14.76 11.44
C PRO A 183 16.96 13.31 11.96
N PRO A 184 18.11 12.63 12.12
CA PRO A 184 18.18 11.23 12.57
C PRO A 184 17.39 10.95 13.87
N THR A 185 17.40 11.89 14.81
CA THR A 185 16.70 11.81 16.11
C THR A 185 15.18 11.75 15.99
N SER A 186 14.61 12.20 14.86
CA SER A 186 13.17 12.30 14.62
C SER A 186 12.67 11.33 13.54
N ARG A 187 13.54 10.45 13.02
CA ARG A 187 13.19 9.48 11.98
C ARG A 187 12.09 8.50 12.40
N GLY A 188 12.07 8.08 13.67
CA GLY A 188 11.00 7.23 14.20
C GLY A 188 9.64 7.93 14.15
N SER A 189 9.56 9.18 14.61
CA SER A 189 8.34 9.98 14.53
C SER A 189 7.92 10.27 13.09
N ALA A 190 8.87 10.49 12.19
CA ALA A 190 8.59 10.70 10.78
C ALA A 190 8.01 9.46 10.11
N MET A 191 8.57 8.29 10.41
CA MET A 191 8.03 7.02 9.90
C MET A 191 6.64 6.74 10.46
N GLY A 192 6.41 7.03 11.76
CA GLY A 192 5.08 6.93 12.36
C GLY A 192 4.07 7.86 11.70
N ALA A 193 4.42 9.13 11.47
CA ALA A 193 3.57 10.07 10.74
C ALA A 193 3.33 9.63 9.30
N PHE A 194 4.35 9.09 8.62
CA PHE A 194 4.24 8.58 7.25
C PHE A 194 3.25 7.41 7.15
N VAL A 195 3.29 6.46 8.09
CA VAL A 195 2.30 5.38 8.18
C VAL A 195 0.92 5.90 8.56
N ALA A 196 0.83 6.90 9.43
CA ALA A 196 -0.47 7.49 9.79
C ALA A 196 -1.20 8.09 8.58
N PHE A 197 -0.50 8.68 7.61
CA PHE A 197 -1.12 9.11 6.35
C PHE A 197 -1.74 7.96 5.56
N LEU A 198 -1.10 6.78 5.56
CA LEU A 198 -1.62 5.58 4.91
C LEU A 198 -2.87 5.06 5.64
N ASP A 199 -2.85 5.03 6.97
CA ASP A 199 -4.00 4.60 7.77
C ASP A 199 -5.20 5.53 7.58
N ILE A 200 -4.95 6.85 7.52
CA ILE A 200 -5.97 7.85 7.19
C ILE A 200 -6.52 7.59 5.79
N ALA A 201 -5.68 7.25 4.82
CA ALA A 201 -6.13 6.88 3.49
C ALA A 201 -7.15 5.74 3.55
N TYR A 202 -6.79 4.63 4.19
CA TYR A 202 -7.63 3.45 4.30
C TYR A 202 -8.93 3.69 5.07
N GLY A 203 -8.86 4.50 6.14
CA GLY A 203 -10.02 4.86 6.95
C GLY A 203 -11.03 5.72 6.20
N ILE A 204 -10.56 6.67 5.39
CA ILE A 204 -11.43 7.61 4.66
C ILE A 204 -11.88 7.01 3.31
N SER A 205 -11.02 6.26 2.64
CA SER A 205 -11.31 5.71 1.31
C SER A 205 -12.48 4.74 1.34
N GLY A 206 -12.67 3.96 2.40
CA GLY A 206 -13.79 3.02 2.53
C GLY A 206 -15.16 3.68 2.39
N PRO A 207 -15.53 4.64 3.25
CA PRO A 207 -16.78 5.39 3.14
C PRO A 207 -16.95 6.14 1.82
N ILE A 208 -15.89 6.79 1.31
CA ILE A 208 -15.94 7.50 0.03
C ILE A 208 -16.20 6.52 -1.12
N ALA A 209 -15.45 5.42 -1.19
CA ALA A 209 -15.63 4.38 -2.18
C ALA A 209 -17.01 3.72 -2.06
N GLY A 210 -17.54 3.55 -0.85
CA GLY A 210 -18.88 3.05 -0.61
C GLY A 210 -19.96 3.97 -1.19
N ALA A 211 -19.84 5.28 -0.96
CA ALA A 211 -20.74 6.27 -1.54
C ALA A 211 -20.63 6.31 -3.08
N ILE A 212 -19.41 6.20 -3.63
CA ILE A 212 -19.21 6.12 -5.09
C ILE A 212 -19.85 4.85 -5.66
N ALA A 213 -19.67 3.71 -4.99
CA ALA A 213 -20.25 2.44 -5.40
C ALA A 213 -21.79 2.47 -5.36
N SER A 214 -22.39 3.12 -4.36
CA SER A 214 -23.85 3.19 -4.21
C SER A 214 -24.51 4.15 -5.20
N HIS A 215 -23.85 5.26 -5.55
CA HIS A 215 -24.43 6.27 -6.46
C HIS A 215 -24.08 6.07 -7.93
N PHE A 216 -22.95 5.42 -8.23
CA PHE A 216 -22.47 5.23 -9.61
C PHE A 216 -22.37 3.75 -9.95
N SER A 217 -21.29 3.09 -9.52
CA SER A 217 -21.06 1.67 -9.70
C SER A 217 -19.79 1.24 -8.96
N TYR A 218 -19.63 -0.07 -8.75
CA TYR A 218 -18.35 -0.63 -8.27
C TYR A 218 -17.18 -0.31 -9.21
N ALA A 219 -17.41 -0.25 -10.53
CA ALA A 219 -16.38 0.11 -11.50
C ALA A 219 -15.83 1.53 -11.26
N ALA A 220 -16.70 2.47 -10.87
CA ALA A 220 -16.33 3.86 -10.60
C ALA A 220 -15.36 4.01 -9.40
N VAL A 221 -15.34 3.03 -8.47
CA VAL A 221 -14.37 3.01 -7.36
C VAL A 221 -12.94 2.88 -7.89
N TYR A 222 -12.73 2.07 -8.93
CA TYR A 222 -11.40 1.92 -9.55
C TYR A 222 -11.01 3.14 -10.39
N LEU A 223 -11.98 3.80 -11.04
CA LEU A 223 -11.71 5.08 -11.70
C LEU A 223 -11.26 6.14 -10.68
N PHE A 224 -11.90 6.19 -9.51
CA PHE A 224 -11.50 7.08 -8.42
C PHE A 224 -10.08 6.75 -7.92
N GLY A 225 -9.77 5.46 -7.72
CA GLY A 225 -8.42 5.00 -7.40
C GLY A 225 -7.38 5.42 -8.44
N ALA A 226 -7.69 5.27 -9.73
CA ALA A 226 -6.83 5.71 -10.84
C ALA A 226 -6.58 7.23 -10.81
N ALA A 227 -7.63 8.03 -10.58
CA ALA A 227 -7.50 9.48 -10.46
C ALA A 227 -6.62 9.88 -9.28
N CYS A 228 -6.79 9.24 -8.11
CA CYS A 228 -5.92 9.44 -6.95
C CYS A 228 -4.47 9.07 -7.25
N ALA A 229 -4.22 7.93 -7.90
CA ALA A 229 -2.88 7.52 -8.28
C ALA A 229 -2.20 8.51 -9.25
N LEU A 230 -2.94 9.04 -10.23
CA LEU A 230 -2.44 10.09 -11.14
C LEU A 230 -2.11 11.40 -10.41
N LEU A 231 -2.97 11.83 -9.48
CA LEU A 231 -2.68 12.99 -8.62
C LEU A 231 -1.44 12.75 -7.75
N GLY A 232 -1.27 11.54 -7.23
CA GLY A 232 -0.07 11.14 -6.49
C GLY A 232 1.18 11.21 -7.37
N ALA A 233 1.09 10.73 -8.62
CA ALA A 233 2.20 10.79 -9.58
C ALA A 233 2.60 12.25 -9.87
N LEU A 234 1.62 13.14 -10.07
CA LEU A 234 1.86 14.57 -10.25
C LEU A 234 2.53 15.19 -9.02
N LEU A 235 2.09 14.84 -7.81
CA LEU A 235 2.69 15.30 -6.57
C LEU A 235 4.15 14.82 -6.43
N ALA A 236 4.45 13.58 -6.80
CA ALA A 236 5.81 13.04 -6.79
C ALA A 236 6.71 13.77 -7.80
N LEU A 237 6.21 14.06 -9.00
CA LEU A 237 6.93 14.80 -10.04
C LEU A 237 7.22 16.26 -9.63
N THR A 238 6.24 16.96 -9.06
CA THR A 238 6.44 18.34 -8.57
C THR A 238 7.37 18.40 -7.36
N SER A 239 7.38 17.37 -6.51
CA SER A 239 8.29 17.27 -5.37
C SER A 239 9.74 17.01 -5.79
N ARG A 240 9.95 16.27 -6.88
CA ARG A 240 11.25 16.14 -7.53
C ARG A 240 11.76 17.48 -8.07
N ALA A 241 10.90 18.25 -8.74
CA ALA A 241 11.28 19.56 -9.27
C ALA A 241 11.69 20.52 -8.14
N ALA A 242 11.01 20.45 -6.99
CA ALA A 242 11.37 21.23 -5.81
C ALA A 242 12.69 20.77 -5.17
N SER A 243 13.00 19.46 -5.17
CA SER A 243 14.25 18.94 -4.60
C SER A 243 15.49 19.20 -5.46
N LEU A 244 15.33 19.48 -6.76
CA LEU A 244 16.45 19.81 -7.65
C LEU A 244 16.87 21.29 -7.55
N HIS A 245 16.00 22.15 -6.99
CA HIS A 245 16.24 23.59 -6.85
C HIS A 245 16.55 24.02 -5.40
N ALA A 246 16.65 23.08 -4.46
CA ALA A 246 16.94 23.30 -3.04
C ALA A 246 18.34 22.79 -2.70
#